data_AF-A0A0D3HJR4-F1
#
_entry.id   AF-A0A0D3HJR4-F1
#
_cell.length_a   1.000
_cell.length_b   1.000
_cell.length_c   1.000
_cell.angle_alpha   90.00
_cell.angle_beta   90.00
_cell.angle_gamma   90.00
#
_symmetry.space_group_name_H-M   'P 1'
#
loop_
_entity.id
_entity.type
_entity.pdbx_description
1 polymer ?
#
loop_
_entity_poly.entity_id
_entity_poly.type
_entity_poly.pdbx_seq_one_letter_code
_entity_poly.pdbx_strand_id
1 'polypeptide(L)'
;MDPEYYRMQHLTDKSDVYSFGVVLLELMSGCRVVQRYAESVTPKNVVEFAVPHILADEVPRVLDPRLPPPTPHEADALAYVGYLAADCVGPVGCDRPSMTEVVDALERALAACAAASLSRSGTVTGAGRRALSRSGTDQFDLTDTD
;
A
#
# COMPACT_ATOMS: atom_id res chain seq x y z
N MET A 1 8.57 -14.37 16.23
CA MET A 1 8.59 -15.78 15.80
C MET A 1 7.15 -16.17 15.50
N ASP A 2 6.89 -16.87 14.40
CA ASP A 2 5.55 -17.30 14.00
C ASP A 2 4.87 -18.10 15.15
N PRO A 3 3.70 -17.66 15.66
CA PRO A 3 2.98 -18.36 16.73
C PRO A 3 2.60 -19.79 16.35
N GLU A 4 2.35 -20.05 15.07
CA GLU A 4 1.96 -21.35 14.56
C GLU A 4 3.15 -22.32 14.50
N TYR A 5 4.30 -21.85 14.01
CA TYR A 5 5.57 -22.57 14.07
C TYR A 5 5.92 -22.97 15.51
N TYR A 6 5.79 -22.03 16.46
CA TYR A 6 6.09 -22.29 17.87
C TYR A 6 5.20 -23.39 18.46
N ARG A 7 3.93 -23.45 18.03
CA ARG A 7 2.93 -24.40 18.51
C ARG A 7 3.04 -25.78 17.86
N MET A 8 3.36 -25.86 16.57
CA MET A 8 3.31 -27.10 15.79
C MET A 8 4.70 -27.70 15.45
N GLN A 9 5.79 -26.97 15.72
CA GLN A 9 7.17 -27.36 15.38
C GLN A 9 7.36 -27.77 13.91
N HIS A 10 6.54 -27.23 13.00
CA HIS A 10 6.58 -27.53 11.58
C HIS A 10 7.00 -26.27 10.83
N LEU A 11 8.24 -26.25 10.33
CA LEU A 11 8.71 -25.16 9.48
C LEU A 11 8.01 -25.27 8.12
N THR A 12 7.29 -24.22 7.74
CA THR A 12 6.63 -24.13 6.43
C THR A 12 6.97 -22.79 5.81
N ASP A 13 6.80 -22.70 4.49
CA ASP A 13 6.94 -21.43 3.75
C ASP A 13 6.04 -20.32 4.35
N LYS A 14 4.96 -20.68 5.06
CA LYS A 14 4.08 -19.74 5.74
C LYS A 14 4.69 -19.10 6.98
N SER A 15 5.70 -19.72 7.59
CA SER A 15 6.46 -19.11 8.69
C SER A 15 7.42 -18.04 8.19
N ASP A 16 7.94 -18.21 6.96
CA ASP A 16 8.71 -17.18 6.26
C ASP A 16 7.80 -16.01 5.86
N VAL A 17 6.58 -16.28 5.38
CA VAL A 17 5.57 -15.24 5.10
C VAL A 17 5.25 -14.42 6.36
N TYR A 18 5.05 -15.07 7.50
CA TYR A 18 4.82 -14.36 8.77
C TYR A 18 5.99 -13.45 9.13
N SER A 19 7.21 -13.99 9.04
CA SER A 19 8.42 -13.23 9.39
C SER A 19 8.64 -12.06 8.44
N PHE A 20 8.32 -12.23 7.15
CA PHE A 20 8.31 -11.15 6.17
C PHE A 20 7.25 -10.09 6.47
N GLY A 21 6.04 -10.50 6.86
CA GLY A 21 4.98 -9.58 7.29
C GLY A 21 5.40 -8.70 8.48
N VAL A 22 6.10 -9.28 9.46
CA VAL A 22 6.68 -8.51 10.58
C VAL A 22 7.66 -7.46 10.06
N VAL A 23 8.57 -7.83 9.14
CA VAL A 23 9.53 -6.89 8.55
C VAL A 23 8.83 -5.77 7.77
N LEU A 24 7.74 -6.06 7.04
CA LEU A 24 6.95 -5.02 6.39
C LEU A 24 6.37 -4.01 7.41
N LEU A 25 5.82 -4.50 8.53
CA LEU A 25 5.30 -3.63 9.58
C LEU A 25 6.40 -2.78 10.25
N GLU A 26 7.60 -3.35 10.45
CA GLU A 26 8.76 -2.58 10.94
C GLU A 26 9.17 -1.48 9.97
N LEU A 27 9.21 -1.79 8.67
CA LEU A 27 9.57 -0.83 7.63
C LEU A 27 8.56 0.31 7.55
N MET A 28 7.26 0.01 7.64
CA MET A 28 6.21 1.03 7.62
C MET A 28 6.27 1.93 8.85
N SER A 29 6.49 1.34 10.03
CA SER A 29 6.45 2.07 11.31
C SER A 29 7.76 2.70 11.74
N GLY A 30 8.87 2.31 11.12
CA GLY A 30 10.21 2.73 11.54
C GLY A 30 10.59 2.25 12.95
N CYS A 31 9.78 1.38 13.55
CA CYS A 31 9.98 0.79 14.87
C CYS A 31 10.70 -0.55 14.72
N ARG A 32 11.79 -0.78 15.46
CA ARG A 32 12.42 -2.11 15.51
C ARG A 32 11.53 -3.10 16.28
N VAL A 33 11.57 -4.40 15.93
CA VAL A 33 10.82 -5.52 16.59
C VAL A 33 10.87 -5.44 18.12
N VAL A 34 11.96 -4.90 18.68
CA VAL A 34 12.11 -4.65 20.11
C VAL A 34 12.54 -3.20 20.33
N GLN A 35 11.62 -2.25 20.17
CA GLN A 35 11.81 -0.89 20.64
C GLN A 35 10.73 -0.57 21.67
N ARG A 36 11.16 -0.32 22.91
CA ARG A 36 10.28 0.13 23.99
C ARG A 36 9.64 1.44 23.53
N TYR A 37 8.33 1.44 23.31
CA TYR A 37 7.56 2.67 23.27
C TYR A 37 7.87 3.43 24.56
N ALA A 38 8.37 4.65 24.46
CA ALA A 38 8.74 5.48 25.61
C ALA A 38 7.54 5.74 26.56
N GLU A 39 6.33 5.46 26.09
CA GLU A 39 5.05 5.79 26.73
C GLU A 39 4.25 4.55 27.20
N SER A 40 4.70 3.31 26.93
CA SER A 40 3.97 2.11 27.37
C SER A 40 4.75 1.26 28.38
N VAL A 41 4.10 1.00 29.51
CA VAL A 41 4.60 0.13 30.60
C VAL A 41 4.79 -1.32 30.12
N THR A 42 4.12 -1.71 29.03
CA THR A 42 4.26 -3.02 28.38
C THR A 42 4.90 -2.88 27.00
N PRO A 43 5.97 -3.65 26.69
CA PRO A 43 6.49 -3.71 25.33
C PRO A 43 5.44 -4.39 24.44
N LYS A 44 4.80 -3.64 23.56
CA LYS A 44 3.92 -4.19 22.53
C LYS A 44 4.78 -4.59 21.33
N ASN A 45 4.58 -5.80 20.84
CA ASN A 45 5.15 -6.24 19.56
C ASN A 45 4.60 -5.32 18.44
N VAL A 46 5.40 -5.02 17.41
CA VAL A 46 4.97 -4.25 16.23
C VAL A 46 3.65 -4.78 15.63
N VAL A 47 3.43 -6.10 15.67
CA VAL A 47 2.18 -6.72 15.23
C VAL A 47 0.98 -6.29 16.10
N GLU A 48 1.13 -6.33 17.43
CA GLU A 48 0.08 -5.95 18.39
C GLU A 48 -0.25 -4.45 18.35
N PHE A 49 0.72 -3.64 17.94
CA PHE A 49 0.52 -2.22 17.73
C PHE A 49 -0.13 -1.93 16.37
N ALA A 50 0.44 -2.43 15.27
CA ALA A 50 0.10 -2.00 13.93
C ALA A 50 -1.19 -2.61 13.39
N VAL A 51 -1.40 -3.92 13.59
CA VAL A 51 -2.52 -4.64 12.97
C VAL A 51 -3.89 -4.07 13.37
N PRO A 52 -4.18 -3.74 14.65
CA PRO A 52 -5.46 -3.13 15.00
C PRO A 52 -5.73 -1.81 14.30
N HIS A 53 -4.70 -0.97 14.11
CA HIS A 53 -4.85 0.30 13.39
C HIS A 53 -5.04 0.08 11.89
N ILE A 54 -4.33 -0.88 11.29
CA ILE A 54 -4.49 -1.23 9.87
C ILE A 54 -5.92 -1.73 9.59
N LEU A 55 -6.42 -2.67 10.41
CA LEU A 55 -7.77 -3.21 10.25
C LEU A 55 -8.88 -2.18 10.52
N ALA A 56 -8.57 -1.11 11.25
CA ALA A 56 -9.46 0.02 11.49
C ALA A 56 -9.37 1.11 10.39
N ASP A 57 -8.63 0.86 9.30
CA ASP A 57 -8.36 1.84 8.23
C ASP A 57 -7.62 3.10 8.74
N GLU A 58 -6.87 2.95 9.83
CA GLU A 58 -6.05 4.00 10.45
C GLU A 58 -4.56 3.84 10.12
N VAL A 59 -4.23 3.39 8.90
CA VAL A 59 -2.83 3.17 8.45
C VAL A 59 -1.91 4.37 8.72
N PRO A 60 -2.33 5.64 8.58
CA PRO A 60 -1.49 6.79 8.92
C PRO A 60 -0.94 6.80 10.36
N ARG A 61 -1.60 6.12 11.31
CA ARG A 61 -1.11 6.00 12.70
C ARG A 61 0.04 5.01 12.86
N VAL A 62 0.22 4.14 11.88
CA VAL A 62 1.28 3.13 11.87
C VAL A 62 2.54 3.66 11.21
N LEU A 63 2.45 4.65 10.32
CA LEU A 63 3.58 5.14 9.52
C LEU A 63 4.66 5.83 10.37
N ASP A 64 5.93 5.66 9.97
CA ASP A 64 7.09 6.27 10.62
C ASP A 64 6.96 7.81 10.63
N PRO A 65 6.83 8.45 11.81
CA PRO A 65 6.66 9.89 11.92
C PRO A 65 7.91 10.70 11.52
N ARG A 66 9.05 10.04 11.31
CA ARG A 66 10.29 10.68 10.83
C ARG A 66 10.26 10.90 9.32
N LEU A 67 9.34 10.26 8.59
CA LEU A 67 9.17 10.43 7.15
C LEU A 67 8.20 11.58 6.86
N PRO A 68 8.34 12.26 5.70
CA PRO A 68 7.34 13.24 5.27
C PRO A 68 5.97 12.57 5.08
N PRO A 69 4.87 13.30 5.29
CA PRO A 69 3.54 12.76 5.10
C PRO A 69 3.36 12.27 3.66
N PRO A 70 2.75 11.11 3.43
CA PRO A 70 2.53 10.60 2.09
C PRO A 70 1.57 11.51 1.32
N THR A 71 1.78 11.62 0.02
CA THR A 71 0.77 12.15 -0.89
C THR A 71 -0.49 11.26 -0.87
N PRO A 72 -1.66 11.75 -1.31
CA PRO A 72 -2.89 10.94 -1.30
C PRO A 72 -2.74 9.58 -2.01
N HIS A 73 -2.01 9.54 -3.13
CA HIS A 73 -1.77 8.31 -3.88
C HIS A 73 -0.80 7.35 -3.17
N GLU A 74 0.23 7.89 -2.52
CA GLU A 74 1.12 7.09 -1.68
C GLU A 74 0.37 6.55 -0.45
N ALA A 75 -0.59 7.30 0.09
CA ALA A 75 -1.42 6.87 1.21
C ALA A 75 -2.27 5.64 0.84
N ASP A 76 -2.91 5.63 -0.33
CA ASP A 76 -3.69 4.48 -0.81
C ASP A 76 -2.80 3.23 -0.99
N ALA A 77 -1.62 3.40 -1.58
CA ALA A 77 -0.67 2.30 -1.76
C ALA A 77 -0.11 1.81 -0.42
N LEU A 78 0.18 2.71 0.53
CA LEU A 78 0.60 2.35 1.88
C LEU A 78 -0.50 1.63 2.66
N ALA A 79 -1.77 2.01 2.47
CA ALA A 79 -2.91 1.30 3.04
C ALA A 79 -2.98 -0.13 2.50
N TYR A 80 -2.83 -0.29 1.18
CA TYR A 80 -2.78 -1.60 0.52
C TYR A 80 -1.64 -2.48 1.04
N VAL A 81 -0.43 -1.93 1.18
CA VAL A 81 0.72 -2.64 1.78
C VAL A 81 0.46 -2.97 3.26
N GLY A 82 -0.22 -2.09 4.00
CA GLY A 82 -0.64 -2.33 5.37
C GLY A 82 -1.53 -3.56 5.49
N TYR A 83 -2.58 -3.66 4.66
CA TYR A 83 -3.46 -4.83 4.64
C TYR A 83 -2.71 -6.12 4.28
N LEU A 84 -1.84 -6.07 3.27
CA LEU A 84 -0.98 -7.21 2.92
C LEU A 84 -0.11 -7.65 4.10
N ALA A 85 0.47 -6.70 4.83
CA ALA A 85 1.28 -7.01 6.00
C ALA A 85 0.43 -7.64 7.13
N ALA A 86 -0.82 -7.18 7.33
CA ALA A 86 -1.76 -7.76 8.29
C ALA A 86 -2.14 -9.21 7.93
N ASP A 87 -2.37 -9.50 6.64
CA ASP A 87 -2.65 -10.86 6.16
C ASP A 87 -1.44 -11.78 6.36
N CYS A 88 -0.23 -11.30 6.07
CA CYS A 88 1.01 -12.07 6.29
C CYS A 88 1.22 -12.46 7.76
N VAL A 89 0.88 -11.59 8.71
CA VAL A 89 1.05 -11.86 10.15
C VAL A 89 -0.17 -12.51 10.80
N GLY A 90 -1.11 -13.01 10.00
CA GLY A 90 -2.29 -13.72 10.48
C GLY A 90 -1.93 -14.92 11.38
N PRO A 91 -2.76 -15.23 12.40
CA PRO A 91 -2.48 -16.30 13.36
C PRO A 91 -2.60 -17.70 12.74
N VAL A 92 -3.32 -17.84 11.63
CA VAL A 92 -3.55 -19.10 10.91
C VAL A 92 -2.72 -19.09 9.63
N GLY A 93 -1.73 -19.98 9.52
CA GLY A 93 -0.77 -19.93 8.40
C GLY A 93 -1.34 -20.31 7.05
N CYS A 94 -2.39 -21.13 6.98
CA CYS A 94 -3.04 -21.44 5.71
C CYS A 94 -3.80 -20.25 5.11
N ASP A 95 -4.21 -19.28 5.93
CA ASP A 95 -4.92 -18.07 5.49
C ASP A 95 -3.96 -16.96 5.04
N ARG A 96 -2.68 -17.06 5.43
CA ARG A 96 -1.64 -16.14 4.95
C ARG A 96 -1.49 -16.29 3.43
N PRO A 97 -1.12 -15.24 2.68
CA PRO A 97 -0.80 -15.37 1.27
C PRO A 97 0.43 -16.26 1.03
N SER A 98 0.63 -16.71 -0.21
CA SER A 98 1.89 -17.25 -0.69
C SER A 98 2.90 -16.11 -0.94
N MET A 99 4.20 -16.42 -0.95
CA MET A 99 5.21 -15.41 -1.29
C MET A 99 5.05 -14.86 -2.71
N THR A 100 4.50 -15.64 -3.65
CA THR A 100 4.17 -15.15 -4.99
C THR A 100 3.07 -14.09 -4.94
N GLU A 101 1.97 -14.34 -4.22
CA GLU A 101 0.89 -13.37 -4.05
C GLU A 101 1.36 -12.10 -3.33
N VAL A 102 2.29 -12.23 -2.38
CA VAL A 102 2.94 -11.10 -1.70
C VAL A 102 3.71 -10.23 -2.70
N VAL A 103 4.52 -10.84 -3.58
CA VAL A 103 5.26 -10.09 -4.61
C VAL A 103 4.30 -9.38 -5.56
N ASP A 104 3.28 -10.09 -6.07
CA ASP A 104 2.28 -9.52 -6.99
C ASP A 104 1.52 -8.34 -6.36
N ALA A 105 1.23 -8.41 -5.06
CA ALA A 105 0.61 -7.32 -4.32
C ALA A 105 1.56 -6.11 -4.18
N LEU A 106 2.82 -6.34 -3.84
CA LEU A 106 3.81 -5.25 -3.72
C LEU A 106 4.10 -4.57 -5.06
N GLU A 107 4.17 -5.32 -6.15
CA GLU A 107 4.33 -4.77 -7.50
C GLU A 107 3.14 -3.88 -7.89
N ARG A 108 1.92 -4.31 -7.57
CA ARG A 108 0.71 -3.50 -7.78
C ARG A 108 0.72 -2.21 -6.95
N ALA A 109 1.12 -2.28 -5.68
CA ALA A 109 1.26 -1.11 -4.82
C ALA A 109 2.26 -0.11 -5.40
N LEU A 110 3.41 -0.60 -5.87
CA LEU A 110 4.45 0.22 -6.48
C LEU A 110 3.95 0.88 -7.78
N ALA A 111 3.26 0.13 -8.64
CA ALA A 111 2.69 0.66 -9.88
C ALA A 111 1.66 1.77 -9.60
N ALA A 112 0.80 1.59 -8.59
CA ALA A 112 -0.18 2.61 -8.18
C ALA A 112 0.50 3.91 -7.69
N CYS A 113 1.57 3.78 -6.88
CA CYS A 113 2.41 4.92 -6.47
C CYS A 113 3.09 5.63 -7.66
N ALA A 114 3.64 4.86 -8.60
CA ALA A 114 4.43 5.37 -9.72
C ALA A 114 3.55 6.06 -10.80
N ALA A 115 2.38 5.50 -11.10
CA ALA A 115 1.44 6.08 -12.06
C ALA A 115 1.01 7.49 -11.64
N ALA A 116 0.81 7.72 -10.35
CA ALA A 116 0.47 9.03 -9.79
C ALA A 116 1.60 10.06 -9.90
N SER A 117 2.86 9.63 -9.79
CA SER A 117 4.02 10.53 -9.90
C SER A 117 4.32 10.91 -11.37
N LEU A 118 4.03 10.03 -12.33
CA LEU A 118 4.12 10.33 -13.77
C LEU A 118 3.03 11.31 -14.24
N SER A 119 1.82 11.22 -13.68
CA SER A 119 0.72 12.14 -14.01
C SER A 119 1.01 13.60 -13.62
N ARG A 120 2.00 13.84 -12.75
CA ARG A 120 2.49 15.18 -12.36
C ARG A 120 3.52 15.79 -13.32
N SER A 121 4.13 14.99 -14.20
CA SER A 121 5.17 15.49 -15.13
C SER A 121 4.58 16.25 -16.33
N GLY A 122 3.24 16.29 -16.48
CA GLY A 122 2.55 16.88 -17.62
C GLY A 122 2.21 18.37 -17.57
N THR A 123 2.60 19.15 -16.53
CA THR A 123 2.18 20.56 -16.45
C THR A 123 3.31 21.53 -16.11
N VAL A 124 4.17 21.83 -17.09
CA VAL A 124 4.79 23.16 -17.25
C VAL A 124 4.98 23.45 -18.75
N THR A 125 4.16 24.33 -19.33
CA THR A 125 4.60 25.51 -20.10
C THR A 125 3.41 26.34 -20.60
N GLY A 126 3.36 27.62 -20.18
CA GLY A 126 3.06 28.75 -21.05
C GLY A 126 1.60 29.21 -21.19
N ALA A 127 1.24 30.24 -20.41
CA ALA A 127 0.23 31.20 -20.82
C ALA A 127 0.66 31.91 -22.12
N GLY A 128 -0.19 31.97 -23.15
CA GLY A 128 0.20 32.67 -24.39
C GLY A 128 -0.77 32.64 -25.58
N ARG A 129 -1.90 33.34 -25.45
CA ARG A 129 -2.59 34.14 -26.50
C ARG A 129 -3.40 33.45 -27.62
N ARG A 130 -4.68 33.89 -27.65
CA ARG A 130 -5.55 34.26 -28.79
C ARG A 130 -5.94 33.20 -29.84
N ALA A 131 -7.23 32.87 -29.78
CA ALA A 131 -8.26 33.03 -30.82
C ALA A 131 -7.84 32.88 -32.29
N LEU A 132 -8.50 31.95 -32.98
CA LEU A 132 -9.06 32.16 -34.32
C LEU A 132 -10.31 31.28 -34.49
N SER A 133 -11.44 31.97 -34.62
CA SER A 133 -12.71 31.46 -35.13
C SER A 133 -12.61 31.14 -36.62
N ARG A 134 -13.33 30.10 -37.07
CA ARG A 134 -13.96 29.97 -38.41
C ARG A 134 -14.84 28.72 -38.36
N SER A 135 -16.14 28.85 -38.14
CA SER A 135 -17.19 28.84 -39.17
C SER A 135 -16.85 27.95 -40.36
N GLY A 136 -17.52 26.80 -40.43
CA GLY A 136 -17.51 25.90 -41.57
C GLY A 136 -18.68 24.93 -41.41
N THR A 137 -19.86 25.40 -41.78
CA THR A 137 -20.97 24.53 -42.19
C THR A 137 -20.45 23.59 -43.27
N ASP A 138 -20.60 22.29 -43.09
CA ASP A 138 -21.16 21.47 -44.18
C ASP A 138 -21.89 20.26 -43.62
N GLN A 139 -23.17 20.29 -43.94
CA GLN A 139 -24.21 19.31 -43.78
C GLN A 139 -23.92 18.14 -44.74
N PHE A 140 -23.76 16.94 -44.22
CA PHE A 140 -24.02 15.72 -45.00
C PHE A 140 -24.92 14.80 -44.20
N ASP A 141 -26.17 14.83 -44.66
CA ASP A 141 -27.31 14.00 -44.34
C ASP A 141 -27.07 12.57 -44.83
N LEU A 142 -27.30 11.58 -43.97
CA LEU A 142 -27.43 10.18 -44.34
C LEU A 142 -28.62 9.61 -43.57
N THR A 143 -29.81 9.91 -44.08
CA THR A 143 -31.03 9.16 -43.82
C THR A 143 -31.24 8.13 -44.94
N ASP A 144 -31.45 6.89 -44.51
CA ASP A 144 -32.16 5.73 -45.09
C ASP A 144 -32.21 5.40 -46.60
N THR A 145 -32.18 4.07 -46.81
CA THR A 145 -32.98 3.23 -47.75
C THR A 145 -32.23 2.59 -48.93
N ASP A 146 -31.94 1.29 -48.82
CA ASP A 146 -32.60 0.20 -49.59
C ASP A 146 -32.36 -1.15 -48.88
#